data_AF-A0A9D1NJ03-F1
#
_entry.id   AF-A0A9D1NJ03-F1
#
_cell.length_a   1.000
_cell.length_b   1.000
_cell.length_c   1.000
_cell.angle_alpha   90.00
_cell.angle_beta   90.00
_cell.angle_gamma   90.00
#
_symmetry.space_group_name_H-M   'P 1'
#
loop_
_entity.id
_entity.type
_entity.pdbx_description
1 polymer ?
#
loop_
_entity_poly.entity_id
_entity_poly.type
_entity_poly.pdbx_seq_one_letter_code
_entity_poly.pdbx_strand_id
1 'polypeptide(L)'
;MTEKLLLVLAVASCAAVPAAFLAASVPESHEETAASRSPRERETVARRLYGKIRVVDIGEDYKVRSVGIGEDLRVRVVDLGANSPGLWEFVDIGEGPR
;
A
#
# COMPACT_ATOMS: atom_id res chain seq x y z
N MET A 1 -32.64 23.11 29.65
CA MET A 1 -32.44 22.23 28.48
C MET A 1 -31.02 22.48 27.99
N THR A 2 -29.93 21.89 28.50
CA THR A 2 -29.68 20.47 28.89
C THR A 2 -30.15 19.57 27.74
N GLU A 3 -29.34 18.77 27.04
CA GLU A 3 -28.09 18.08 27.38
C GLU A 3 -27.37 17.58 26.12
N LYS A 4 -26.12 17.12 26.36
CA LYS A 4 -25.32 16.12 25.61
C LYS A 4 -24.45 16.62 24.44
N LEU A 5 -23.19 16.24 24.34
CA LEU A 5 -22.25 15.64 25.30
C LEU A 5 -20.89 15.67 24.59
N LEU A 6 -19.87 16.04 25.35
CA LEU A 6 -18.44 15.84 25.15
C LEU A 6 -18.03 14.71 24.20
N LEU A 7 -17.06 14.98 23.32
CA LEU A 7 -15.87 14.11 23.24
C LEU A 7 -14.62 14.89 22.74
N VAL A 8 -13.87 15.38 23.73
CA VAL A 8 -12.40 15.49 23.74
C VAL A 8 -11.77 16.58 22.85
N LEU A 9 -12.00 17.83 23.24
CA LEU A 9 -10.93 18.84 23.27
C LEU A 9 -10.37 18.86 24.69
N ALA A 10 -9.26 18.17 24.92
CA ALA A 10 -8.45 18.34 26.12
C ALA A 10 -6.98 18.40 25.71
N VAL A 11 -6.62 19.56 25.16
CA VAL A 11 -5.23 20.02 25.19
C VAL A 11 -4.96 20.54 26.59
N ALA A 12 -3.79 20.21 27.13
CA ALA A 12 -3.19 20.69 28.38
C ALA A 12 -3.70 20.04 29.69
N SER A 13 -3.03 18.96 30.08
CA SER A 13 -2.67 18.75 31.49
C SER A 13 -1.26 18.18 31.56
N CYS A 14 -0.31 19.03 31.94
CA CYS A 14 1.06 18.65 32.29
C CYS A 14 1.02 17.84 33.59
N ALA A 15 0.98 16.52 33.48
CA ALA A 15 1.44 15.63 34.54
C ALA A 15 2.73 14.98 34.03
N ALA A 16 3.82 15.21 34.77
CA ALA A 16 5.11 14.60 34.49
C ALA A 16 4.96 13.07 34.48
N VAL A 17 4.99 12.47 33.29
CA VAL A 17 5.07 11.03 33.13
C VAL A 17 6.52 10.63 33.43
N PRO A 18 6.79 9.73 34.39
CA PRO A 18 8.14 9.26 34.64
C PRO A 18 8.70 8.62 33.36
N ALA A 19 9.95 8.95 33.03
CA ALA A 19 10.66 8.61 31.79
C ALA A 19 10.84 7.10 31.50
N ALA A 20 10.20 6.21 32.27
CA ALA A 20 10.35 4.76 32.17
C ALA A 20 9.15 4.05 31.52
N PHE A 21 8.08 4.75 31.13
CA PHE A 21 6.87 4.13 30.56
C PHE A 21 6.64 4.50 29.08
N LEU A 22 7.71 4.61 28.30
CA LEU A 22 7.68 4.77 26.85
C LEU A 22 8.44 3.63 26.16
N ALA A 23 8.16 2.40 26.56
CA ALA A 23 8.74 1.20 25.96
C ALA A 23 7.70 0.09 25.87
N ALA A 24 6.57 0.34 25.21
CA ALA A 24 5.71 -0.72 24.72
C ALA A 24 4.81 -0.19 23.61
N SER A 25 5.07 -0.69 22.40
CA SER A 25 4.08 -0.81 21.33
C SER A 25 3.67 0.47 20.60
N VAL A 26 4.65 1.21 20.06
CA VAL A 26 4.42 1.74 18.70
C VAL A 26 4.36 0.50 17.80
N PRO A 27 3.24 0.19 17.13
CA PRO A 27 3.27 -0.82 16.08
C PRO A 27 4.18 -0.23 15.01
N GLU A 28 5.42 -0.71 15.01
CA GLU A 28 6.37 -0.49 13.95
C GLU A 28 5.69 -0.98 12.68
N SER A 29 5.22 -0.02 11.88
CA SER A 29 4.67 -0.29 10.56
C SER A 29 5.79 -0.94 9.77
N HIS A 30 5.81 -2.26 9.78
CA HIS A 30 6.78 -3.05 9.06
C HIS A 30 6.42 -2.91 7.58
N GLU A 31 6.88 -1.82 6.97
CA GLU A 31 7.10 -1.77 5.53
C GLU A 31 8.17 -2.82 5.23
N GLU A 32 7.73 -4.07 5.13
CA GLU A 32 8.52 -5.20 4.61
C GLU A 32 8.88 -4.84 3.17
N THR A 33 10.00 -4.13 3.04
CA THR A 33 10.49 -3.64 1.76
C THR A 33 10.85 -4.86 0.93
N ALA A 34 10.35 -4.93 -0.31
CA ALA A 34 10.59 -6.00 -1.26
C ALA A 34 12.09 -6.34 -1.47
N ALA A 35 13.00 -5.46 -1.04
CA ALA A 35 14.44 -5.68 -0.94
C ALA A 35 14.85 -6.88 -0.07
N SER A 36 14.01 -7.30 0.89
CA SER A 36 14.25 -8.48 1.74
C SER A 36 14.09 -9.82 1.00
N ARG A 37 13.29 -9.86 -0.07
CA ARG A 37 13.07 -11.10 -0.84
C ARG A 37 14.26 -11.43 -1.72
N SER A 38 14.54 -12.71 -1.93
CA SER A 38 15.56 -13.12 -2.90
C SER A 38 15.14 -12.69 -4.32
N PRO A 39 16.09 -12.46 -5.25
CA PRO A 39 15.76 -12.11 -6.63
C PRO A 39 14.76 -13.08 -7.30
N ARG A 40 14.81 -14.37 -6.96
CA ARG A 40 13.92 -15.41 -7.52
C ARG A 40 12.48 -15.30 -7.03
N GLU A 41 12.29 -14.91 -5.77
CA GLU A 41 10.95 -14.70 -5.21
C GLU A 41 10.29 -13.47 -5.82
N ARG A 42 11.06 -12.39 -6.04
CA ARG A 42 10.58 -11.20 -6.74
C ARG A 42 10.13 -11.52 -8.16
N GLU A 43 10.94 -12.29 -8.89
CA GLU A 43 10.58 -12.76 -10.22
C GLU A 43 9.30 -13.63 -10.22
N THR A 44 9.13 -14.48 -9.20
CA THR A 44 7.95 -15.34 -9.09
C THR A 44 6.66 -14.53 -8.90
N VAL A 45 6.71 -13.47 -8.11
CA VAL A 45 5.59 -12.53 -7.96
C VAL A 45 5.32 -11.82 -9.27
N ALA A 46 6.36 -11.30 -9.93
CA ALA A 46 6.25 -10.59 -11.20
C ALA A 46 5.53 -11.40 -12.28
N ARG A 47 5.80 -12.71 -12.36
CA ARG A 47 5.17 -13.61 -13.33
C ARG A 47 3.67 -13.80 -13.14
N ARG A 48 3.11 -13.39 -11.99
CA ARG A 48 1.68 -13.51 -11.68
C ARG A 48 0.92 -12.19 -11.84
N LEU A 49 1.63 -11.09 -12.04
CA LEU A 49 1.02 -9.75 -12.12
C LEU A 49 0.75 -9.37 -13.58
N TYR A 50 -0.50 -9.55 -14.01
CA TYR A 50 -1.02 -9.13 -15.30
C TYR A 50 -2.53 -8.95 -15.23
N GLY A 51 -3.11 -8.34 -16.27
CA GLY A 51 -4.56 -8.16 -16.39
C GLY A 51 -4.99 -6.71 -16.32
N LYS A 52 -6.24 -6.52 -15.89
CA LYS A 52 -6.82 -5.21 -15.61
C LYS A 52 -6.22 -4.67 -14.32
N ILE A 53 -5.52 -3.55 -14.42
CA ILE A 53 -4.82 -2.90 -13.31
C ILE A 53 -5.49 -1.56 -13.06
N ARG A 54 -5.82 -1.30 -11.80
CA ARG A 54 -6.33 0.00 -11.38
C ARG A 54 -5.31 0.68 -10.50
N VAL A 55 -4.94 1.91 -10.86
CA VAL A 55 -4.14 2.76 -9.98
C VAL A 55 -5.10 3.50 -9.06
N VAL A 56 -4.92 3.36 -7.76
CA VAL A 56 -5.75 4.00 -6.73
C VAL A 56 -4.88 4.77 -5.75
N ASP A 57 -5.46 5.79 -5.14
CA ASP A 57 -4.76 6.60 -4.13
C ASP A 57 -4.78 5.96 -2.73
N ILE A 58 -5.78 5.10 -2.43
CA ILE A 58 -5.95 4.46 -1.13
C ILE A 58 -6.47 3.03 -1.33
N GLY A 59 -5.89 2.07 -0.60
CA GLY A 59 -6.37 0.68 -0.55
C GLY A 59 -5.83 -0.18 -1.69
N GLU A 60 -4.65 0.16 -2.20
CA GLU A 60 -3.92 -0.61 -3.19
C GLU A 60 -3.40 -1.94 -2.65
N ASP A 61 -3.37 -2.97 -3.49
CA ASP A 61 -2.78 -4.27 -3.13
C ASP A 61 -1.25 -4.19 -2.97
N TYR A 62 -0.62 -3.31 -3.74
CA TYR A 62 0.83 -3.10 -3.73
C TYR A 62 1.19 -1.72 -4.28
N LYS A 63 2.24 -1.12 -3.71
CA LYS A 63 2.84 0.12 -4.21
C LYS A 63 3.77 -0.19 -5.38
N VAL A 64 3.63 0.56 -6.47
CA VAL A 64 4.49 0.45 -7.66
C VAL A 64 5.22 1.78 -7.88
N ARG A 65 6.48 1.69 -8.30
CA ARG A 65 7.25 2.86 -8.75
C ARG A 65 7.86 2.58 -10.12
N SER A 66 7.86 3.59 -10.98
CA SER A 66 8.63 3.54 -12.22
C SER A 66 10.11 3.79 -11.90
N VAL A 67 11.00 2.94 -12.42
CA VAL A 67 12.46 3.05 -12.27
C VAL A 67 13.14 2.77 -13.61
N GLY A 68 14.33 3.35 -13.81
CA GLY A 68 15.10 3.15 -15.05
C GLY A 68 16.05 1.95 -15.01
N ILE A 69 16.50 1.52 -13.83
CA ILE A 69 17.43 0.40 -13.64
C ILE A 69 17.08 -0.31 -12.34
N GLY A 70 17.19 -1.64 -12.32
CA GLY A 70 16.96 -2.45 -11.11
C GLY A 70 15.47 -2.65 -10.84
N GLU A 71 14.67 -2.72 -11.89
CA GLU A 71 13.25 -3.01 -11.82
C GLU A 71 12.99 -4.45 -11.35
N ASP A 72 11.99 -4.61 -10.49
CA ASP A 72 11.51 -5.93 -10.09
C ASP A 72 10.54 -6.53 -11.11
N LEU A 73 9.97 -5.70 -11.98
CA LEU A 73 8.91 -6.05 -12.90
C LEU A 73 9.03 -5.24 -14.20
N ARG A 74 8.87 -5.92 -15.34
CA ARG A 74 8.78 -5.28 -16.66
C ARG A 74 7.38 -5.45 -17.22
N VAL A 75 6.73 -4.33 -17.51
CA VAL A 75 5.35 -4.31 -18.02
C VAL A 75 5.26 -3.64 -19.37
N ARG A 76 4.26 -4.04 -20.14
CA ARG A 76 3.76 -3.32 -21.31
C ARG A 76 2.32 -2.94 -21.05
N VAL A 77 2.04 -1.66 -21.16
CA VAL A 77 0.67 -1.13 -21.14
C VAL A 77 0.03 -1.44 -22.49
N VAL A 78 -1.15 -2.05 -22.46
CA VAL A 78 -1.95 -2.37 -23.65
C VAL A 78 -3.36 -1.84 -23.48
N ASP A 79 -4.01 -1.51 -24.59
CA ASP A 79 -5.37 -0.97 -24.56
C ASP A 79 -6.41 -2.06 -24.23
N LEU A 80 -6.20 -3.29 -24.70
CA LEU A 80 -7.10 -4.43 -24.49
C LEU A 80 -6.34 -5.75 -24.45
N GLY A 81 -6.82 -6.69 -23.63
CA GLY A 81 -6.43 -8.10 -23.71
C GLY A 81 -5.13 -8.42 -22.99
N ALA A 82 -4.96 -7.84 -21.80
CA ALA A 82 -3.85 -8.09 -20.88
C ALA A 82 -3.85 -9.52 -20.28
N ASN A 83 -3.82 -10.56 -21.11
CA ASN A 83 -4.04 -11.95 -20.71
C ASN A 83 -2.74 -12.75 -20.46
N SER A 84 -1.61 -12.07 -20.29
CA SER A 84 -0.31 -12.73 -20.11
C SER A 84 0.61 -11.93 -19.19
N PRO A 85 1.53 -12.59 -18.48
CA PRO A 85 2.45 -11.94 -17.53
C PRO A 85 3.12 -10.69 -18.10
N GLY A 86 3.06 -9.58 -17.36
CA GLY A 86 3.62 -8.29 -17.77
C GLY A 86 2.77 -7.48 -18.76
N LEU A 87 1.61 -7.96 -19.21
CA LEU A 87 0.65 -7.14 -19.97
C LEU A 87 -0.35 -6.51 -19.01
N TRP A 88 -0.45 -5.19 -19.02
CA TRP A 88 -1.29 -4.43 -18.09
C TRP A 88 -2.27 -3.56 -18.89
N GLU A 89 -3.56 -3.67 -18.55
CA GLU A 89 -4.65 -2.86 -19.08
C GLU A 89 -5.12 -1.92 -17.97
N PHE A 90 -4.93 -0.61 -18.12
CA PHE A 90 -5.37 0.32 -17.08
C PHE A 90 -6.87 0.56 -17.15
N VAL A 91 -7.54 0.45 -16.01
CA VAL A 91 -9.00 0.61 -15.90
C VAL A 91 -9.37 1.68 -14.88
N ASP A 92 -10.47 2.37 -15.14
CA ASP A 92 -11.02 3.42 -14.29
C ASP A 92 -12.15 2.90 -13.37
N ILE A 93 -12.59 3.76 -12.46
CA ILE A 93 -13.71 3.48 -11.54
C ILE A 93 -14.98 3.23 -12.35
N GLY A 94 -15.53 2.01 -12.26
CA GLY A 94 -16.77 1.61 -12.94
C GLY A 94 -16.60 0.46 -13.93
N GLU A 95 -15.36 0.10 -14.26
CA GLU A 95 -15.03 -1.01 -15.16
C GLU A 95 -14.60 -2.28 -14.41
N GLY A 96 -15.21 -2.50 -13.22
CA GLY A 96 -15.06 -3.74 -12.47
C GLY A 96 -15.73 -4.92 -13.20
N PRO A 97 -15.33 -6.17 -12.89
CA PRO A 97 -15.96 -7.35 -13.50
C PRO A 97 -17.46 -7.33 -13.21
N ARG A 98 -18.27 -7.42 -14.28
CA ARG A 98 -19.71 -7.62 -14.20
C ARG A 98 -20.04 -9.06 -13.81
#